data_AF-A0A955W8E9-F1
#
_entry.id   AF-A0A955W8E9-F1
#
_cell.length_a   1.000
_cell.length_b   1.000
_cell.length_c   1.000
_cell.angle_alpha   90.00
_cell.angle_beta   90.00
_cell.angle_gamma   90.00
#
_symmetry.space_group_name_H-M   'P 1'
#
loop_
_entity.id
_entity.type
_entity.pdbx_description
1 polymer ?
#
loop_
_entity_poly.entity_id
_entity_poly.type
_entity_poly.pdbx_seq_one_letter_code
_entity_poly.pdbx_strand_id
1 'polypeptide(L)'
;MTSLSRPALLALALASLGCAQSHTSLSDGGARDNSGGGMCTTASDCTLLPASCCGSCGAATASDMTAVPNDEVEANRARACRGGMGCPECFMEQDAFLLAVCAAGTCEARNLRADALTECAVDDDCQLAPRDCCACGVLGRSEVVAFNPARGSYAELVCDPRADCPPCVPFLDGLRAQCVSGHCDVTEAAAP
;
A
#
# COMPACT_ATOMS: atom_id res chain seq x y z
N MET A 1 -45.48 23.56 -77.27
CA MET A 1 -45.11 24.76 -76.50
C MET A 1 -43.98 24.35 -75.55
N THR A 2 -42.72 24.45 -75.98
CA THR A 2 -41.78 25.56 -75.64
C THR A 2 -41.51 25.64 -74.12
N SER A 3 -40.30 25.63 -73.57
CA SER A 3 -38.94 25.75 -74.09
C SER A 3 -37.93 25.69 -72.91
N LEU A 4 -36.65 25.32 -73.18
CA LEU A 4 -35.40 25.75 -72.51
C LEU A 4 -35.18 25.33 -71.03
N SER A 5 -33.98 25.05 -70.49
CA SER A 5 -32.59 25.22 -70.94
C SER A 5 -31.59 24.60 -69.92
N ARG A 6 -30.68 23.73 -70.40
CA ARG A 6 -29.22 23.59 -70.11
C ARG A 6 -28.76 23.14 -68.68
N PRO A 7 -27.45 22.89 -68.42
CA PRO A 7 -26.73 21.65 -68.77
C PRO A 7 -25.79 21.15 -67.64
N ALA A 8 -25.14 20.00 -67.89
CA ALA A 8 -23.78 19.62 -67.49
C ALA A 8 -23.31 19.80 -66.02
N LEU A 9 -22.89 18.69 -65.41
CA LEU A 9 -21.52 18.55 -64.89
C LEU A 9 -21.19 17.07 -64.67
N LEU A 10 -20.23 16.59 -65.48
CA LEU A 10 -19.45 15.37 -65.22
C LEU A 10 -18.77 15.50 -63.84
N ALA A 11 -18.85 14.43 -63.03
CA ALA A 11 -17.87 14.20 -61.98
C ALA A 11 -17.20 12.84 -62.24
N LEU A 12 -15.88 12.92 -62.43
CA LEU A 12 -14.96 11.84 -62.74
C LEU A 12 -15.04 10.69 -61.72
N ALA A 13 -14.94 9.48 -62.25
CA ALA A 13 -14.48 8.30 -61.54
C ALA A 13 -12.98 8.44 -61.21
N LEU A 14 -12.61 8.16 -59.96
CA LEU A 14 -11.28 7.68 -59.59
C LEU A 14 -11.48 6.49 -58.64
N ALA A 15 -11.36 5.30 -59.22
CA ALA A 15 -11.25 4.05 -58.49
C ALA A 15 -9.82 3.94 -57.94
N SER A 16 -9.65 4.15 -56.64
CA SER A 16 -8.45 3.73 -55.92
C SER A 16 -8.66 2.32 -55.38
N LEU A 17 -8.26 1.31 -56.16
CA LEU A 17 -7.96 -0.02 -55.63
C LEU A 17 -6.73 0.12 -54.71
N GLY A 18 -6.97 0.26 -53.42
CA GLY A 18 -5.95 0.17 -52.39
C GLY A 18 -5.51 -1.28 -52.21
N CYS A 19 -4.20 -1.51 -52.28
CA CYS A 19 -3.56 -2.78 -52.02
C CYS A 19 -3.88 -3.25 -50.59
N ALA A 20 -4.44 -4.46 -50.47
CA ALA A 20 -4.43 -5.23 -49.24
C ALA A 20 -2.97 -5.57 -48.89
N GLN A 21 -2.47 -4.97 -47.81
CA GLN A 21 -1.23 -5.37 -47.15
C GLN A 21 -1.62 -5.69 -45.71
N SER A 22 -1.94 -6.97 -45.48
CA SER A 22 -1.93 -7.56 -44.15
C SER A 22 -0.53 -7.46 -43.55
N HIS A 23 -0.40 -7.63 -42.24
CA HIS A 23 0.83 -7.54 -41.43
C HIS A 23 1.11 -6.14 -40.84
N THR A 24 0.32 -5.74 -39.84
CA THR A 24 0.90 -5.13 -38.64
C THR A 24 0.18 -5.68 -37.42
N SER A 25 0.97 -6.28 -36.54
CA SER A 25 0.58 -6.74 -35.22
C SER A 25 0.15 -5.53 -34.40
N LEU A 26 -1.15 -5.25 -34.38
CA LEU A 26 -1.75 -4.33 -33.42
C LEU A 26 -1.89 -5.09 -32.10
N SER A 27 -0.77 -5.20 -31.39
CA SER A 27 -0.78 -5.29 -29.93
C SER A 27 -1.34 -3.96 -29.42
N ASP A 28 -2.66 -3.89 -29.29
CA ASP A 28 -3.34 -2.84 -28.53
C ASP A 28 -3.20 -3.19 -27.03
N GLY A 29 -1.94 -3.13 -26.56
CA GLY A 29 -1.60 -3.19 -25.16
C GLY A 29 -1.68 -1.77 -24.63
N GLY A 30 -2.76 -1.50 -23.90
CA GLY A 30 -3.17 -0.16 -23.48
C GLY A 30 -2.03 0.76 -23.09
N ALA A 31 -2.13 1.99 -23.59
CA ALA A 31 -1.48 3.14 -22.99
C ALA A 31 -1.76 3.11 -21.49
N ARG A 32 -0.73 2.76 -20.70
CA ARG A 32 -0.74 3.03 -19.27
C ARG A 32 -0.55 4.53 -19.14
N ASP A 33 -1.63 5.21 -18.84
CA ASP A 33 -1.62 6.62 -18.46
C ASP A 33 -0.64 6.80 -17.29
N ASN A 34 0.52 7.34 -17.60
CA ASN A 34 1.65 7.51 -16.67
C ASN A 34 1.47 8.75 -15.78
N SER A 35 0.27 8.90 -15.20
CA SER A 35 -0.09 10.01 -14.30
C SER A 35 -0.84 9.57 -13.02
N GLY A 36 -1.10 8.27 -12.83
CA GLY A 36 -1.71 7.76 -11.61
C GLY A 36 -0.65 7.14 -10.72
N GLY A 37 -0.15 7.88 -9.73
CA GLY A 37 0.42 7.22 -8.56
C GLY A 37 -0.67 6.29 -8.01
N GLY A 38 -0.37 5.00 -7.86
CA GLY A 38 -1.37 3.97 -7.60
C GLY A 38 -2.28 4.38 -6.42
N MET A 39 -3.59 4.33 -6.65
CA MET A 39 -4.55 4.57 -5.57
C MET A 39 -4.72 3.27 -4.80
N CYS A 40 -4.74 3.36 -3.47
CA CYS A 40 -5.12 2.23 -2.63
C CYS A 40 -6.61 2.28 -2.31
N THR A 41 -7.18 1.13 -1.98
CA THR A 41 -8.54 1.02 -1.43
C THR A 41 -8.54 0.45 -0.03
N THR A 42 -7.58 -0.41 0.28
CA THR A 42 -7.39 -1.05 1.58
C THR A 42 -5.91 -1.08 1.97
N ALA A 43 -5.60 -1.31 3.23
CA ALA A 43 -4.20 -1.34 3.67
C ALA A 43 -3.39 -2.47 3.03
N SER A 44 -4.03 -3.58 2.64
CA SER A 44 -3.37 -4.66 1.91
C SER A 44 -2.90 -4.25 0.51
N ASP A 45 -3.38 -3.13 -0.05
CA ASP A 45 -2.91 -2.57 -1.32
C ASP A 45 -1.57 -1.83 -1.17
N CYS A 46 -1.12 -1.62 0.07
CA CYS A 46 0.06 -0.82 0.38
C CYS A 46 1.19 -1.67 0.97
N THR A 47 2.40 -1.42 0.49
CA THR A 47 3.63 -2.01 1.00
C THR A 47 4.51 -0.94 1.61
N LEU A 48 5.09 -1.21 2.78
CA LEU A 48 6.08 -0.35 3.41
C LEU A 48 7.48 -0.70 2.89
N LEU A 49 8.17 0.28 2.31
CA LEU A 49 9.53 0.14 1.78
C LEU A 49 10.48 1.13 2.46
N PRO A 50 11.79 0.87 2.49
CA PRO A 50 12.75 1.91 2.84
C PRO A 50 12.68 3.09 1.87
N ALA A 51 12.82 4.31 2.39
CA ALA A 51 12.80 5.55 1.60
C ALA A 51 14.03 5.69 0.68
N SER A 52 15.13 4.99 1.01
CA SER A 52 16.35 4.92 0.21
C SER A 52 16.58 3.50 -0.33
N CYS A 53 17.48 3.33 -1.31
CA CYS A 53 17.76 2.03 -1.91
C CYS A 53 18.04 0.91 -0.90
N CYS A 54 18.73 1.25 0.18
CA CYS A 54 19.28 0.32 1.15
C CYS A 54 18.67 0.48 2.55
N GLY A 55 17.81 1.48 2.75
CA GLY A 55 17.41 1.93 4.08
C GLY A 55 18.55 2.58 4.87
N SER A 56 18.35 2.61 6.19
CA SER A 56 19.28 3.07 7.20
C SER A 56 19.64 1.92 8.14
N CYS A 57 20.84 1.96 8.73
CA CYS A 57 21.26 0.94 9.70
C CYS A 57 20.52 1.14 11.03
N GLY A 58 20.03 0.05 11.63
CA GLY A 58 19.36 0.07 12.93
C GLY A 58 17.84 0.11 12.84
N ALA A 59 17.18 0.55 13.91
CA ALA A 59 15.73 0.62 13.98
C ALA A 59 15.18 1.67 13.01
N ALA A 60 14.30 1.25 12.11
CA ALA A 60 13.64 2.16 11.17
C ALA A 60 12.71 3.14 11.91
N THR A 61 12.71 4.40 11.48
CA THR A 61 11.69 5.39 11.84
C THR A 61 10.70 5.57 10.70
N ALA A 62 9.56 6.24 10.94
CA ALA A 62 8.62 6.54 9.85
C ALA A 62 9.26 7.36 8.72
N SER A 63 10.21 8.23 9.02
CA SER A 63 10.94 8.99 7.99
C SER A 63 11.92 8.14 7.17
N ASP A 64 12.32 6.97 7.68
CA ASP A 64 13.14 6.01 6.94
C ASP A 64 12.32 5.14 5.99
N MET A 65 10.99 5.23 6.06
CA MET A 65 10.06 4.38 5.34
C MET A 65 9.17 5.20 4.39
N THR A 66 8.70 4.54 3.34
CA THR A 66 7.71 5.06 2.42
C THR A 66 6.68 3.96 2.17
N ALA A 67 5.41 4.29 2.27
CA ALA A 67 4.35 3.38 1.88
C ALA A 67 4.04 3.62 0.41
N VAL A 68 3.99 2.55 -0.37
CA VAL A 68 3.68 2.60 -1.80
C VAL A 68 2.61 1.58 -2.16
N PRO A 69 1.83 1.85 -3.21
CA PRO A 69 0.97 0.83 -3.81
C PRO A 69 1.77 -0.41 -4.22
N ASN A 70 1.17 -1.59 -4.07
CA ASN A 70 1.83 -2.86 -4.36
C ASN A 70 2.33 -2.97 -5.81
N ASP A 71 1.60 -2.39 -6.77
CA ASP A 71 1.96 -2.36 -8.19
C ASP A 71 3.10 -1.36 -8.50
N GLU A 72 3.44 -0.47 -7.56
CA GLU A 72 4.54 0.48 -7.67
C GLU A 72 5.83 0.04 -6.98
N VAL A 73 5.83 -1.06 -6.22
CA VAL A 73 6.98 -1.48 -5.39
C VAL A 73 8.28 -1.54 -6.19
N GLU A 74 8.27 -2.22 -7.34
CA GLU A 74 9.48 -2.39 -8.17
C GLU A 74 9.91 -1.07 -8.84
N ALA A 75 8.94 -0.26 -9.28
CA ALA A 75 9.23 1.05 -9.85
C ALA A 75 9.85 1.98 -8.80
N ASN A 76 9.32 1.95 -7.58
CA ASN A 76 9.84 2.74 -6.47
C ASN A 76 11.26 2.31 -6.09
N ARG A 77 11.51 1.01 -5.99
CA ARG A 77 12.85 0.47 -5.72
C ARG A 77 13.85 0.84 -6.82
N ALA A 78 13.45 0.74 -8.08
CA ALA A 78 14.30 1.14 -9.21
C ALA A 78 14.63 2.65 -9.21
N ARG A 79 13.68 3.50 -8.80
CA ARG A 79 13.92 4.94 -8.58
C ARG A 79 14.90 5.17 -7.44
N ALA A 80 14.67 4.56 -6.28
CA ALA A 80 15.49 4.72 -5.08
C ALA A 80 16.93 4.22 -5.27
N CYS A 81 17.12 3.15 -6.07
CA CYS A 81 18.41 2.54 -6.36
C CYS A 81 19.12 3.07 -7.62
N ARG A 82 18.59 4.12 -8.25
CA ARG A 82 19.23 4.71 -9.43
C ARG A 82 20.64 5.21 -9.06
N GLY A 83 21.64 4.76 -9.80
CA GLY A 83 23.04 5.16 -9.60
C GLY A 83 23.93 4.14 -8.88
N GLY A 84 23.37 2.99 -8.46
CA GLY A 84 24.17 1.79 -8.16
C GLY A 84 25.13 1.90 -6.98
N MET A 85 24.85 2.74 -5.99
CA MET A 85 25.62 2.73 -4.74
C MET A 85 25.45 1.39 -4.04
N GLY A 86 26.58 0.79 -3.62
CA GLY A 86 26.55 -0.41 -2.79
C GLY A 86 25.88 -0.12 -1.45
N CYS A 87 25.06 -1.07 -0.99
CA CYS A 87 24.47 -0.97 0.34
C CYS A 87 25.53 -1.25 1.42
N PRO A 88 25.48 -0.55 2.57
CA PRO A 88 26.32 -0.90 3.71
C PRO A 88 26.03 -2.34 4.18
N GLU A 89 27.02 -2.99 4.78
CA GLU A 89 26.88 -4.31 5.43
C GLU A 89 26.18 -4.20 6.79
N CYS A 90 25.05 -3.51 6.83
CA CYS A 90 24.20 -3.41 8.01
C CYS A 90 22.76 -3.75 7.62
N PHE A 91 21.96 -4.10 8.62
CA PHE A 91 20.54 -4.39 8.44
C PHE A 91 19.69 -3.26 9.01
N MET A 92 18.62 -2.94 8.30
CA MET A 92 17.52 -2.13 8.80
C MET A 92 16.56 -3.04 9.54
N GLU A 93 16.42 -2.85 10.85
CA GLU A 93 15.46 -3.60 11.65
C GLU A 93 14.05 -3.08 11.34
N GLN A 94 13.15 -3.99 10.99
CA GLN A 94 11.75 -3.64 10.79
C GLN A 94 11.15 -3.27 12.14
N ASP A 95 10.63 -2.05 12.25
CA ASP A 95 9.86 -1.64 13.41
C ASP A 95 8.41 -2.13 13.26
N ALA A 96 7.95 -2.93 14.22
CA ALA A 96 6.58 -3.46 14.25
C ALA A 96 5.52 -2.36 14.39
N PHE A 97 5.90 -1.17 14.86
CA PHE A 97 5.00 -0.02 15.01
C PHE A 97 4.88 0.81 13.73
N LEU A 98 5.63 0.47 12.69
CA LEU A 98 5.48 1.08 11.37
C LEU A 98 4.57 0.23 10.49
N LEU A 99 3.54 0.88 9.95
CA LEU A 99 2.54 0.26 9.08
C LEU A 99 2.41 1.05 7.78
N ALA A 100 2.10 0.32 6.71
CA ALA A 100 1.53 0.93 5.52
C ALA A 100 0.00 0.89 5.67
N VAL A 101 -0.65 2.04 5.56
CA VAL A 101 -2.12 2.14 5.60
C VAL A 101 -2.62 2.79 4.33
N CYS A 102 -3.87 2.50 3.96
CA CYS A 102 -4.55 3.25 2.93
C CYS A 102 -5.36 4.38 3.57
N ALA A 103 -4.94 5.62 3.36
CA ALA A 103 -5.62 6.81 3.86
C ALA A 103 -6.03 7.70 2.69
N ALA A 104 -7.33 7.97 2.58
CA ALA A 104 -7.89 8.82 1.51
C ALA A 104 -7.44 8.44 0.09
N GLY A 105 -7.29 7.14 -0.19
CA GLY A 105 -6.87 6.61 -1.49
C GLY A 105 -5.36 6.65 -1.75
N THR A 106 -4.54 7.01 -0.75
CA THR A 106 -3.08 7.06 -0.84
C THR A 106 -2.44 6.16 0.21
N CYS A 107 -1.35 5.48 -0.16
CA CYS A 107 -0.57 4.70 0.79
C CYS A 107 0.26 5.63 1.68
N GLU A 108 0.09 5.51 2.99
CA GLU A 108 0.82 6.31 3.98
C GLU A 108 1.57 5.43 4.98
N ALA A 109 2.79 5.84 5.31
CA ALA A 109 3.56 5.22 6.38
C ALA A 109 3.10 5.80 7.72
N ARG A 110 2.61 4.94 8.62
CA ARG A 110 2.07 5.35 9.92
C ARG A 110 2.91 4.81 11.05
N ASN A 111 3.26 5.67 12.01
CA ASN A 111 3.97 5.29 13.22
C ASN A 111 3.01 5.22 14.40
N LEU A 112 2.68 4.00 14.82
CA LEU A 112 1.78 3.78 15.94
C LEU A 112 2.30 4.31 17.27
N ARG A 113 3.62 4.46 17.48
CA ARG A 113 4.17 4.97 18.76
C ARG A 113 3.84 6.43 19.03
N ALA A 114 3.46 7.18 18.01
CA ALA A 114 3.10 8.59 18.12
C ALA A 114 1.68 8.87 17.57
N ASP A 115 0.93 7.81 17.25
CA ASP A 115 -0.37 7.94 16.63
C ASP A 115 -1.46 8.22 17.67
N ALA A 116 -2.45 9.02 17.28
CA ALA A 116 -3.63 9.26 18.11
C ALA A 116 -4.37 7.97 18.50
N LEU A 117 -4.32 6.93 17.65
CA LEU A 117 -4.95 5.62 17.92
C LEU A 117 -4.35 4.93 19.14
N THR A 118 -3.10 5.21 19.50
CA THR A 118 -2.45 4.58 20.66
C THR A 118 -2.42 5.47 21.89
N GLU A 119 -2.88 6.73 21.82
CA GLU A 119 -2.90 7.62 22.99
C GLU A 119 -3.66 7.01 24.16
N CYS A 120 -3.06 7.02 25.35
CA CYS A 120 -3.63 6.46 26.57
C CYS A 120 -3.28 7.33 27.80
N ALA A 121 -4.06 7.18 28.86
CA ALA A 121 -3.76 7.75 30.17
C ALA A 121 -3.36 6.66 31.19
N VAL A 122 -3.95 5.46 31.07
CA VAL A 122 -3.70 4.31 31.96
C VAL A 122 -3.63 3.01 31.16
N ASP A 123 -3.03 1.96 31.75
CA ASP A 123 -2.90 0.64 31.12
C ASP A 123 -4.24 0.06 30.65
N ASP A 124 -5.32 0.27 31.41
CA ASP A 124 -6.67 -0.22 31.10
C ASP A 124 -7.28 0.42 29.84
N ASP A 125 -6.71 1.51 29.34
CA ASP A 125 -7.12 2.13 28.07
C ASP A 125 -6.63 1.31 26.86
N CYS A 126 -5.69 0.39 27.05
CA CYS A 126 -5.00 -0.28 25.96
C CYS A 126 -5.47 -1.71 25.74
N GLN A 127 -5.60 -2.11 24.48
CA GLN A 127 -5.93 -3.46 24.07
C GLN A 127 -4.90 -3.99 23.07
N LEU A 128 -4.67 -5.30 23.09
CA LEU A 128 -3.83 -5.96 22.11
C LEU A 128 -4.65 -6.35 20.88
N ALA A 129 -4.05 -6.19 19.71
CA ALA A 129 -4.55 -6.73 18.45
C ALA A 129 -3.40 -7.37 17.67
N PRO A 130 -3.67 -8.40 16.85
CA PRO A 130 -2.69 -8.85 15.88
C PRO A 130 -2.34 -7.73 14.91
N ARG A 131 -1.08 -7.67 14.48
CA ARG A 131 -0.61 -6.67 13.52
C ARG A 131 -1.30 -6.82 12.17
N ASP A 132 -1.52 -8.05 11.74
CA ASP A 132 -2.12 -8.40 10.45
C ASP A 132 -3.58 -8.86 10.60
N CYS A 133 -4.43 -8.50 9.63
CA CYS A 133 -5.87 -8.72 9.71
C CYS A 133 -6.29 -10.18 9.95
N CYS A 134 -5.63 -11.13 9.28
CA CYS A 134 -5.94 -12.56 9.37
C CYS A 134 -4.84 -13.34 10.08
N ALA A 135 -4.14 -12.72 11.02
CA ALA A 135 -3.11 -13.39 11.81
C ALA A 135 -3.68 -14.56 12.61
N CYS A 136 -2.93 -15.65 12.68
CA CYS A 136 -3.36 -16.89 13.32
C CYS A 136 -2.20 -17.62 14.00
N GLY A 137 -2.53 -18.42 15.00
CA GLY A 137 -1.54 -19.17 15.77
C GLY A 137 -0.95 -18.36 16.92
N VAL A 138 0.21 -18.80 17.42
CA VAL A 138 0.91 -18.12 18.52
C VAL A 138 1.66 -16.93 17.95
N LEU A 139 1.30 -15.72 18.39
CA LEU A 139 1.91 -14.48 17.92
C LEU A 139 2.96 -13.97 18.91
N GLY A 140 4.14 -13.65 18.40
CA GLY A 140 5.19 -13.00 19.16
C GLY A 140 4.98 -11.48 19.29
N ARG A 141 5.80 -10.83 20.11
CA ARG A 141 5.74 -9.37 20.34
C ARG A 141 5.79 -8.54 19.04
N SER A 142 6.51 -8.98 18.02
CA SER A 142 6.63 -8.29 16.73
C SER A 142 5.40 -8.42 15.82
N GLU A 143 4.48 -9.32 16.15
CA GLU A 143 3.26 -9.63 15.38
C GLU A 143 2.00 -9.07 16.06
N VAL A 144 2.18 -8.28 17.13
CA VAL A 144 1.11 -7.74 17.96
C VAL A 144 1.31 -6.25 18.13
N VAL A 145 0.21 -5.53 18.16
CA VAL A 145 0.17 -4.09 18.45
C VAL A 145 -0.71 -3.84 19.67
N ALA A 146 -0.44 -2.74 20.37
CA ALA A 146 -1.31 -2.23 21.41
C ALA A 146 -1.96 -0.92 20.93
N PHE A 147 -3.26 -0.75 21.17
CA PHE A 147 -4.01 0.44 20.75
C PHE A 147 -5.09 0.82 21.76
N ASN A 148 -5.59 2.05 21.68
CA ASN A 148 -6.70 2.51 22.49
C ASN A 148 -8.03 2.44 21.69
N PRO A 149 -8.97 1.55 22.06
CA PRO A 149 -10.23 1.40 21.33
C PRO A 149 -11.15 2.63 21.44
N ALA A 150 -10.94 3.52 22.42
CA ALA A 150 -11.68 4.78 22.51
C ALA A 150 -11.23 5.82 21.46
N ARG A 151 -10.07 5.59 20.82
CA ARG A 151 -9.51 6.47 19.78
C ARG A 151 -9.81 6.02 18.36
N GLY A 152 -10.28 4.78 18.20
CA GLY A 152 -10.66 4.21 16.91
C GLY A 152 -10.49 2.70 16.89
N SER A 153 -10.73 2.11 15.72
CA SER A 153 -10.55 0.68 15.48
C SER A 153 -9.23 0.42 14.78
N TYR A 154 -8.34 -0.37 15.38
CA TYR A 154 -7.14 -0.84 14.69
C TYR A 154 -7.50 -1.73 13.49
N ALA A 155 -8.54 -2.55 13.60
CA ALA A 155 -8.98 -3.41 12.51
C ALA A 155 -9.40 -2.60 11.27
N GLU A 156 -10.00 -1.42 11.43
CA GLU A 156 -10.32 -0.54 10.28
C GLU A 156 -9.07 -0.04 9.54
N LEU A 157 -7.91 -0.01 10.21
CA LEU A 157 -6.65 0.38 9.57
C LEU A 157 -5.99 -0.76 8.81
N VAL A 158 -6.11 -2.01 9.26
CA VAL A 158 -5.33 -3.13 8.69
C VAL A 158 -6.16 -4.19 7.98
N CYS A 159 -7.46 -4.26 8.25
CA CYS A 159 -8.35 -5.22 7.61
C CYS A 159 -9.06 -4.63 6.40
N ASP A 160 -8.99 -5.37 5.29
CA ASP A 160 -9.98 -5.25 4.23
C ASP A 160 -11.32 -5.79 4.75
N PRO A 161 -12.43 -5.02 4.70
CA PRO A 161 -13.76 -5.51 5.04
C PRO A 161 -14.22 -6.75 4.25
N ARG A 162 -13.56 -7.04 3.11
CA ARG A 162 -13.81 -8.19 2.24
C ARG A 162 -12.82 -9.34 2.47
N ALA A 163 -11.92 -9.23 3.45
CA ALA A 163 -10.98 -10.30 3.75
C ALA A 163 -11.72 -11.55 4.26
N ASP A 164 -11.58 -12.65 3.54
CA ASP A 164 -12.01 -13.98 3.99
C ASP A 164 -10.89 -14.64 4.79
N CYS A 165 -10.85 -14.39 6.10
CA CYS A 165 -9.85 -14.99 6.96
C CYS A 165 -10.11 -16.50 7.19
N PRO A 166 -9.07 -17.35 7.24
CA PRO A 166 -9.22 -18.75 7.61
C PRO A 166 -9.83 -18.90 9.02
N PRO A 167 -10.51 -20.04 9.32
CA PRO A 167 -11.10 -20.28 10.63
C PRO A 167 -10.01 -20.64 11.66
N CYS A 168 -9.25 -19.63 12.08
CA CYS A 168 -8.26 -19.73 13.14
C CYS A 168 -8.30 -18.48 14.00
N VAL A 169 -7.73 -18.59 15.21
CA VAL A 169 -7.67 -17.49 16.17
C VAL A 169 -6.22 -17.20 16.54
N PRO A 170 -5.85 -15.94 16.72
CA PRO A 170 -4.55 -15.56 17.25
C PRO A 170 -4.48 -15.87 18.75
N PHE A 171 -3.31 -16.31 19.22
CA PHE A 171 -3.00 -16.55 20.61
C PHE A 171 -1.83 -15.66 21.04
N LEU A 172 -2.08 -14.76 21.99
CA LEU A 172 -1.14 -13.72 22.42
C LEU A 172 -0.51 -14.08 23.77
N ASP A 173 0.20 -15.20 23.83
CA ASP A 173 0.71 -15.73 25.09
C ASP A 173 1.78 -14.84 25.71
N GLY A 174 1.69 -14.60 27.02
CA GLY A 174 2.70 -13.83 27.75
C GLY A 174 2.82 -12.36 27.31
N LEU A 175 1.85 -11.80 26.57
CA LEU A 175 1.84 -10.41 26.15
C LEU A 175 0.75 -9.62 26.88
N ARG A 176 1.02 -8.34 27.15
CA ARG A 176 0.04 -7.39 27.69
C ARG A 176 0.21 -6.01 27.06
N ALA A 177 -0.90 -5.28 26.96
CA ALA A 177 -0.88 -3.87 26.58
C ALA A 177 -0.61 -3.00 27.83
N GLN A 178 0.22 -1.96 27.70
CA GLN A 178 0.46 -0.98 28.76
C GLN A 178 0.53 0.43 28.19
N CYS A 179 0.20 1.40 29.02
CA CYS A 179 0.35 2.80 28.69
C CYS A 179 1.76 3.28 29.03
N VAL A 180 2.61 3.42 28.03
CA VAL A 180 4.01 3.82 28.18
C VAL A 180 4.19 5.19 27.53
N SER A 181 4.59 6.18 28.33
CA SER A 181 4.81 7.55 27.85
C SER A 181 3.60 8.15 27.11
N GLY A 182 2.38 7.80 27.54
CA GLY A 182 1.13 8.30 26.95
C GLY A 182 0.67 7.56 25.69
N HIS A 183 1.35 6.48 25.28
CA HIS A 183 0.94 5.64 24.17
C HIS A 183 0.91 4.15 24.55
N CYS A 184 0.00 3.39 23.95
CA CYS A 184 -0.12 1.96 24.14
C CYS A 184 1.09 1.23 23.53
N ASP A 185 1.77 0.43 24.33
CA ASP A 185 2.90 -0.43 23.92
C ASP A 185 2.63 -1.89 24.34
N VAL A 186 3.25 -2.82 23.63
CA VAL A 186 3.22 -4.26 23.91
C VAL A 186 4.40 -4.60 24.82
N THR A 187 4.09 -5.13 25.99
CA THR A 187 5.07 -5.61 26.96
C THR A 187 4.90 -7.09 27.22
N GLU A 188 5.97 -7.76 27.63
CA GLU A 188 5.89 -9.11 28.14
C GLU A 188 5.25 -9.08 29.55
N ALA A 189 4.33 -10.00 29.80
CA ALA A 189 3.84 -10.24 31.13
C ALA A 189 5.02 -10.73 31.98
N ALA A 190 5.24 -10.11 33.14
CA ALA A 190 6.26 -10.57 34.07
C ALA A 190 5.98 -12.05 34.41
N ALA A 191 7.02 -12.90 34.29
CA ALA A 191 6.92 -14.28 34.73
C ALA A 191 6.54 -14.30 36.23
N PRO A 192 5.61 -15.17 36.65
CA PRO A 192 5.14 -15.25 38.03
C PRO A 192 6.25 -15.65 39.01
#